data_AF-A0A357EG85-F1
#
_entry.id   AF-A0A357EG85-F1
#
_cell.length_a   1.000
_cell.length_b   1.000
_cell.length_c   1.000
_cell.angle_alpha   90.00
_cell.angle_beta   90.00
_cell.angle_gamma   90.00
#
_symmetry.space_group_name_H-M   'P 1'
#
loop_
_entity.id
_entity.type
_entity.pdbx_description
1 polymer ?
#
loop_
_entity_poly.entity_id
_entity_poly.type
_entity_poly.pdbx_seq_one_letter_code
_entity_poly.pdbx_strand_id
1 'polypeptide(L)' 'YAYSFGNLLVLALYRMYKEQGPAFVPKYLDLLATGGSQSPQQILATVGVDMTSEAFWQSGFDTIREMVEQLEETM' A
#
# COMPACT_ATOMS: atom_id res chain seq x y z
N TYR A 1 -4.17 11.89 11.64
CA TYR A 1 -2.80 11.49 11.28
C TYR A 1 -2.69 9.99 11.04
N ALA A 2 -2.92 9.13 12.05
CA ALA A 2 -2.81 7.68 11.88
C ALA A 2 -3.79 7.08 10.83
N TYR A 3 -5.03 7.57 10.76
CA TYR A 3 -6.01 7.10 9.78
C TYR A 3 -5.64 7.42 8.32
N SER A 4 -5.19 8.65 8.05
CA SER A 4 -4.74 9.04 6.71
C SER A 4 -3.51 8.26 6.26
N PHE A 5 -2.56 8.06 7.18
CA PHE A 5 -1.39 7.22 6.96
C PHE A 5 -1.78 5.77 6.65
N GLY A 6 -2.63 5.16 7.48
CA GLY A 6 -3.08 3.78 7.28
C GLY A 6 -3.84 3.60 5.97
N ASN A 7 -4.70 4.55 5.61
CA ASN A 7 -5.44 4.50 4.35
C ASN A 7 -4.51 4.55 3.13
N LEU A 8 -3.57 5.50 3.11
CA LEU A 8 -2.63 5.62 2.00
C LEU A 8 -1.69 4.41 1.91
N LEU A 9 -1.30 3.85 3.06
CA LEU A 9 -0.50 2.64 3.14
C LEU A 9 -1.22 1.44 2.53
N VAL A 10 -2.50 1.24 2.87
CA VAL A 10 -3.30 0.14 2.32
C VAL A 10 -3.49 0.28 0.81
N LEU A 11 -3.70 1.50 0.30
CA LEU A 11 -3.81 1.75 -1.14
C LEU A 11 -2.51 1.41 -1.89
N ALA A 12 -1.36 1.77 -1.33
CA ALA A 12 -0.07 1.44 -1.92
C ALA A 12 0.18 -0.09 -1.90
N LEU A 13 -0.13 -0.78 -0.79
CA LEU A 13 -0.05 -2.25 -0.71
C LEU A 13 -1.02 -2.93 -1.71
N TYR A 14 -2.20 -2.36 -1.90
CA TYR A 14 -3.17 -2.85 -2.88
C TYR A 14 -2.64 -2.71 -4.32
N ARG A 15 -1.98 -1.60 -4.64
CA ARG A 15 -1.34 -1.42 -5.96
C ARG A 15 -0.23 -2.45 -6.17
N MET A 16 0.60 -2.71 -5.16
CA MET A 16 1.61 -3.78 -5.23
C MET A 16 0.99 -5.15 -5.48
N TYR A 17 -0.16 -5.44 -4.87
CA TYR A 17 -0.92 -6.66 -5.16
C TYR A 17 -1.42 -6.69 -6.61
N LYS A 18 -1.93 -5.59 -7.15
CA LYS A 18 -2.33 -5.52 -8.57
C LYS A 18 -1.16 -5.76 -9.52
N GLU A 19 0.04 -5.31 -9.18
CA GLU A 19 1.25 -5.45 -10.02
C GLU A 19 1.92 -6.82 -9.89
N GLN A 20 2.08 -7.33 -8.67
CA GLN A 20 2.80 -8.58 -8.37
C GLN A 20 1.86 -9.81 -8.33
N GLY A 21 0.56 -9.60 -8.23
CA GLY A 21 -0.45 -10.65 -8.17
C GLY A 21 -0.30 -11.56 -6.93
N PRO A 22 -0.61 -12.86 -7.07
CA PRO A 22 -0.60 -13.82 -5.95
C PRO A 22 0.74 -13.94 -5.22
N ALA A 23 1.86 -13.59 -5.86
CA ALA A 23 3.18 -13.60 -5.24
C ALA A 23 3.33 -12.59 -4.08
N PHE A 24 2.44 -11.59 -4.02
CA PHE A 24 2.41 -10.61 -2.94
C PHE A 24 1.63 -11.08 -1.71
N VAL A 25 0.75 -12.09 -1.84
CA VAL A 25 -0.11 -12.56 -0.75
C VAL A 25 0.69 -13.01 0.48
N PRO A 26 1.77 -13.81 0.35
CA PRO A 26 2.57 -14.19 1.52
C PRO A 26 3.17 -12.99 2.25
N LYS A 27 3.69 -12.00 1.50
CA LYS A 27 4.24 -10.76 2.07
C LYS A 27 3.19 -9.98 2.85
N TYR A 28 1.97 -9.89 2.31
CA TYR A 28 0.86 -9.22 2.98
C TYR A 28 0.44 -9.94 4.27
N LEU A 29 0.42 -11.28 4.25
CA LEU A 29 0.09 -12.07 5.43
C LEU A 29 1.17 -11.95 6.53
N ASP A 30 2.45 -11.94 6.16
CA ASP A 30 3.55 -11.71 7.11
C ASP A 30 3.44 -10.33 7.78
N LEU A 31 3.09 -9.30 7.00
CA LEU A 31 2.84 -7.95 7.51
C LEU A 31 1.69 -7.95 8.53
N LEU A 32 0.57 -8.62 8.23
CA LEU A 32 -0.55 -8.74 9.17
C LEU A 32 -0.20 -9.55 10.41
N ALA A 33 0.59 -10.62 10.27
CA ALA A 33 1.02 -11.47 11.37
C ALA A 33 1.92 -10.74 12.37
N THR A 34 2.67 -9.73 11.91
CA THR A 34 3.57 -8.94 12.75
C THR A 34 2.80 -7.99 13.69
N GLY A 35 1.57 -7.62 13.32
CA GLY A 35 0.67 -6.79 14.14
C GLY A 35 1.32 -5.45 14.54
N GLY A 36 1.05 -5.01 15.78
CA GLY A 36 1.64 -3.77 16.34
C GLY A 36 2.95 -3.97 17.10
N SER A 37 3.60 -5.13 16.97
CA SER A 37 4.79 -5.48 17.75
C SER A 37 6.09 -4.84 17.24
N GLN A 38 6.09 -4.32 16.01
CA GLN A 38 7.22 -3.68 15.34
C GLN A 38 6.82 -2.32 14.77
N SER A 39 7.80 -1.45 14.49
CA SER A 39 7.50 -0.16 13.89
C SER A 39 7.03 -0.33 12.43
N PRO A 40 6.14 0.54 11.92
CA PRO A 40 5.69 0.48 10.53
C PRO A 40 6.85 0.46 9.53
N GLN A 41 7.93 1.21 9.78
CA GLN A 41 9.11 1.18 8.91
C GLN A 41 9.77 -0.20 8.84
N GLN A 42 9.91 -0.90 9.97
CA GLN A 42 10.55 -2.21 10.01
C GLN A 42 9.72 -3.26 9.30
N ILE A 43 8.39 -3.26 9.54
CA ILE A 43 7.46 -4.19 8.91
C ILE A 43 7.38 -3.94 7.40
N LEU A 44 7.43 -2.69 6.96
CA LEU A 44 7.42 -2.38 5.54
C LEU A 44 8.73 -2.79 4.86
N ALA A 45 9.86 -2.60 5.52
CA ALA A 45 11.15 -3.04 4.99
C ALA A 45 11.21 -4.57 4.79
N THR A 46 10.59 -5.38 5.66
CA THR A 46 10.58 -6.84 5.50
C THR A 46 9.77 -7.33 4.31
N VAL A 47 8.75 -6.57 3.88
CA VAL A 47 7.99 -6.85 2.65
C VAL A 47 8.57 -6.18 1.40
N GLY A 48 9.74 -5.52 1.54
CA GLY A 48 10.45 -4.85 0.45
C GLY A 48 9.89 -3.46 0.11
N VAL A 49 9.22 -2.82 1.06
CA VAL A 49 8.66 -1.47 0.93
C VAL A 49 9.49 -0.47 1.72
N ASP A 50 9.97 0.55 1.02
CA ASP A 50 10.61 1.70 1.65
C ASP A 50 9.58 2.82 1.90
N MET A 51 9.24 3.03 3.16
CA MET A 51 8.29 4.06 3.60
C MET A 51 8.83 5.48 3.46
N THR A 52 10.15 5.65 3.25
CA THR A 52 10.77 6.95 2.98
C THR A 52 10.77 7.32 1.50
N SER A 53 10.40 6.37 0.64
CA SER A 53 10.32 6.57 -0.81
C SER A 53 9.09 7.42 -1.18
N GLU A 54 9.34 8.55 -1.83
CA GLU A 54 8.28 9.38 -2.43
C GLU A 54 7.50 8.59 -3.50
N ALA A 55 8.20 7.78 -4.30
CA ALA A 55 7.58 6.97 -5.34
C ALA A 55 6.55 5.97 -4.78
N PHE A 56 6.83 5.42 -3.58
CA PHE A 56 5.88 4.54 -2.89
C PHE A 56 4.57 5.27 -2.58
N TRP A 57 4.66 6.47 -2.02
CA TRP A 57 3.47 7.27 -1.69
C TRP A 57 2.74 7.79 -2.92
N GLN A 58 3.49 8.17 -3.96
CA GLN A 58 2.92 8.59 -5.25
C GLN A 58 2.05 7.48 -5.86
N SER A 59 2.49 6.22 -5.76
CA SER A 59 1.73 5.07 -6.24
C SER A 59 0.34 4.94 -5.55
N GLY A 60 0.25 5.31 -4.27
CA GLY A 60 -1.01 5.37 -3.53
C GLY A 60 -1.93 6.47 -4.04
N PHE A 61 -1.38 7.65 -4.33
CA PHE A 61 -2.14 8.76 -4.94
C PHE A 61 -2.59 8.46 -6.37
N ASP A 62 -1.76 7.80 -7.16
CA ASP A 62 -2.11 7.39 -8.53
C ASP A 62 -3.28 6.40 -8.52
N THR A 63 -3.36 5.52 -7.51
CA THR A 63 -4.53 4.64 -7.32
C THR A 63 -5.81 5.44 -7.09
N ILE A 64 -5.75 6.49 -6.26
CA ILE A 64 -6.91 7.37 -6.02
C ILE A 64 -7.30 8.10 -7.30
N ARG A 65 -6.31 8.60 -8.06
CA ARG A 65 -6.53 9.26 -9.35
C ARG A 65 -7.25 8.32 -10.33
N GLU A 66 -6.76 7.10 -10.50
CA GLU A 66 -7.38 6.09 -11.37
C GLU A 66 -8.84 5.82 -10.96
N MET A 67 -9.14 5.77 -9.66
CA MET A 67 -10.51 5.58 -9.17
C MET A 67 -11.41 6.78 -9.49
N VAL A 68 -10.88 8.00 -9.45
CA VAL A 68 -11.63 9.21 -9.82
C VAL A 68 -11.87 9.24 -11.33
N GLU A 69 -10.85 8.93 -12.14
CA GLU A 69 -10.97 8.86 -13.60
C GLU A 69 -12.02 7.83 -14.03
N GLN A 70 -12.02 6.63 -13.40
CA GLN A 70 -13.06 5.62 -13.64
C GLN A 70 -14.47 6.10 -13.30
N LEU A 71 -14.61 6.87 -12.22
CA LEU A 71 -15.90 7.43 -11.83
C LEU A 71 -16.40 8.46 -12.86
N GLU A 72 -15.51 9.33 -13.34
CA GLU A 72 -15.82 10.33 -14.37
C GLU A 72 -16.23 9.68 -15.70
N GLU A 73 -15.60 8.57 -16.10
CA GLU A 73 -15.97 7.84 -17.31
C GLU A 73 -17.33 7.14 -17.23
N THR A 74 -17.82 6.87 -16.03
CA THR A 74 -19.10 6.15 -15.82
C THR A 74 -20.28 7.11 -15.62
N MET A 75 -20.04 8.43 -15.59
CA MET A 75 -21.05 9.50 -15.49
C MET A 75 -21.49 10.01 -16.86
#